data_AF-A0A6I1QKX0-F1
#
_entry.id   AF-A0A6I1QKX0-F1
#
_cell.length_a   1.000
_cell.length_b   1.000
_cell.length_c   1.000
_cell.angle_alpha   90.00
_cell.angle_beta   90.00
_cell.angle_gamma   90.00
#
_symmetry.space_group_name_H-M   'P 1'
#
loop_
_entity.id
_entity.type
_entity.pdbx_description
1 polymer ?
#
loop_
_entity_poly.entity_id
_entity_poly.type
_entity_poly.pdbx_seq_one_letter_code
_entity_poly.pdbx_strand_id
1 'polypeptide(L)'
;MVAPARNRAFLGVVAVVGALVAALFLALTVLGGSGDDQPACDRVAGLPITQLPIDQERFDTAFQGIAETRDLTQRASSAPPQERQELLSQAFSTFYLKAHDLTHDFDFDLCEANYDLAEELRLSMVNLENALGAQNNPQAILAGLDEVELQIQEANEYLL
;
A
#
# COMPACT_ATOMS: atom_id res chain seq x y z
N MET A 1 -42.02 10.97 43.75
CA MET A 1 -41.45 11.81 42.67
C MET A 1 -39.97 11.52 42.59
N VAL A 2 -39.44 11.21 41.39
CA VAL A 2 -38.07 11.42 40.86
C VAL A 2 -37.87 10.38 39.74
N ALA A 3 -37.85 10.86 38.50
CA ALA A 3 -37.60 10.05 37.30
C ALA A 3 -36.11 9.69 37.19
N PRO A 4 -35.73 8.49 36.70
CA PRO A 4 -34.33 8.16 36.47
C PRO A 4 -33.83 8.87 35.21
N ALA A 5 -33.17 10.02 35.40
CA ALA A 5 -32.46 10.79 34.37
C ALA A 5 -31.21 10.09 33.80
N ARG A 6 -30.90 8.86 34.23
CA ARG A 6 -29.67 8.14 33.87
C ARG A 6 -29.63 7.60 32.44
N ASN A 7 -30.77 7.41 31.78
CA ASN A 7 -30.80 6.84 30.42
C ASN A 7 -30.56 7.88 29.31
N ARG A 8 -30.66 9.18 29.60
CA ARG A 8 -30.46 10.23 28.57
C ARG A 8 -28.99 10.64 28.42
N ALA A 9 -28.20 10.54 29.48
CA ALA A 9 -26.77 10.89 29.44
C ALA A 9 -25.96 9.86 28.61
N PHE A 10 -26.28 8.57 28.72
CA PHE A 10 -25.59 7.51 27.96
C PHE A 10 -25.87 7.57 26.46
N LEU A 11 -27.12 7.85 26.07
CA LEU A 11 -27.50 8.03 24.66
C LEU A 11 -26.81 9.26 24.04
N GLY A 12 -26.62 10.34 24.82
CA GLY A 12 -25.90 11.53 24.36
C GLY A 12 -24.43 11.28 24.08
N VAL A 13 -23.74 10.51 24.94
CA VAL A 13 -22.31 10.19 24.75
C VAL A 13 -22.10 9.28 23.53
N VAL A 14 -22.96 8.29 23.32
CA VAL A 14 -22.87 7.39 22.14
C VAL A 14 -23.12 8.15 20.84
N ALA A 15 -24.06 9.09 20.81
CA ALA A 15 -24.31 9.91 19.62
C ALA A 15 -23.12 10.85 19.32
N VAL A 16 -22.46 11.41 20.35
CA VAL A 16 -21.29 12.28 20.17
C VAL A 16 -20.09 11.50 19.67
N VAL A 17 -19.82 10.30 20.20
CA VAL A 17 -18.72 9.45 19.73
C VAL A 17 -19.00 8.91 18.32
N GLY A 18 -20.24 8.50 18.02
CA GLY A 18 -20.64 8.06 16.69
C GLY A 18 -20.54 9.18 15.64
N ALA A 19 -20.92 10.41 16.00
CA ALA A 19 -20.77 11.58 15.13
C ALA A 19 -19.30 11.98 14.94
N LEU A 20 -18.46 11.83 15.97
CA LEU A 20 -17.02 12.10 15.89
C LEU A 20 -16.30 11.09 14.99
N VAL A 21 -16.64 9.80 15.07
CA VAL A 21 -16.06 8.76 14.20
C VAL A 21 -16.55 8.93 12.76
N ALA A 22 -17.83 9.22 12.55
CA ALA A 22 -18.36 9.50 11.21
C ALA A 22 -17.75 10.76 10.60
N ALA A 23 -17.54 11.82 11.38
CA ALA A 23 -16.87 13.04 10.92
C ALA A 23 -15.36 12.83 10.69
N LEU A 24 -14.70 11.94 11.45
CA LEU A 24 -13.31 11.56 11.21
C LEU A 24 -13.18 10.73 9.93
N PHE A 25 -14.10 9.80 9.68
CA PHE A 25 -14.19 9.04 8.42
C PHE A 25 -14.48 9.97 7.24
N LEU A 26 -15.43 10.90 7.39
CA LEU A 26 -15.74 11.88 6.36
C LEU A 26 -14.55 12.82 6.11
N ALA A 27 -13.85 13.25 7.16
CA ALA A 27 -12.66 14.08 7.06
C ALA A 27 -11.48 13.33 6.43
N LEU A 28 -11.30 12.04 6.70
CA LEU A 28 -10.31 11.19 6.01
C LEU A 28 -10.67 11.01 4.54
N THR A 29 -11.95 10.86 4.19
CA THR A 29 -12.39 10.79 2.79
C THR A 29 -12.31 12.14 2.07
N VAL A 30 -12.35 13.27 2.78
CA VAL A 30 -12.32 14.62 2.19
C VAL A 30 -10.90 15.22 2.20
N LEU A 31 -10.01 14.80 3.11
CA LEU A 31 -8.58 15.16 3.11
C LEU A 31 -7.71 14.19 2.29
N GLY A 32 -8.26 13.05 1.85
CA GLY A 32 -7.64 12.17 0.86
C GLY A 32 -8.02 12.48 -0.59
N GLY A 33 -8.72 13.58 -0.86
CA GLY A 33 -9.26 13.89 -2.18
C GLY A 33 -9.21 15.39 -2.52
N SER A 34 -8.04 15.89 -2.90
CA SER A 34 -7.88 17.05 -3.81
C SER A 34 -6.40 17.35 -4.00
N GLY A 35 -5.77 16.65 -4.94
CA GLY A 35 -4.40 16.94 -5.34
C GLY A 35 -4.07 16.22 -6.63
N ASP A 36 -4.74 16.60 -7.73
CA ASP A 36 -4.44 16.17 -9.10
C ASP A 36 -4.10 14.68 -9.23
N ASP A 37 -5.13 13.84 -9.38
CA ASP A 37 -5.03 12.43 -9.80
C ASP A 37 -4.57 12.30 -11.26
N GLN A 38 -3.54 13.07 -11.64
CA GLN A 38 -2.71 12.67 -12.75
C GLN A 38 -1.77 11.58 -12.20
N PRO A 39 -1.75 10.38 -12.81
CA PRO A 39 -0.78 9.35 -12.43
C PRO A 39 0.61 9.97 -12.38
N ALA A 40 1.47 9.48 -11.49
CA ALA A 40 2.78 10.08 -11.27
C ALA A 40 3.56 10.28 -12.60
N CYS A 41 3.38 9.37 -13.56
CA CYS A 41 3.89 9.50 -14.93
C CYS A 41 3.32 10.69 -15.75
N ASP A 42 2.05 11.05 -15.60
CA ASP A 42 1.42 12.17 -16.31
C ASP A 42 1.96 13.54 -15.85
N ARG A 43 2.49 13.61 -14.61
CA ARG A 43 3.15 14.81 -14.08
C ARG A 43 4.53 15.05 -14.69
N VAL A 44 5.14 14.03 -15.30
CA VAL A 44 6.50 14.07 -15.86
C VAL A 44 6.51 14.26 -17.38
N ALA A 45 5.37 14.03 -18.05
CA ALA A 45 5.20 14.20 -19.50
C ALA A 45 5.49 15.66 -19.93
N GLY A 46 6.77 15.98 -20.19
CA GLY A 46 7.21 17.29 -20.67
C GLY A 46 8.17 18.07 -19.75
N LEU A 47 8.62 17.51 -18.63
CA LEU A 47 9.69 18.12 -17.83
C LEU A 47 11.08 17.84 -18.46
N PRO A 48 12.02 18.79 -18.40
CA PRO A 48 13.36 18.58 -18.91
C PRO A 48 14.09 17.51 -18.08
N ILE A 49 14.60 16.50 -18.78
CA ILE A 49 15.31 15.35 -18.25
C ILE A 49 16.50 15.80 -17.40
N THR A 50 16.36 15.72 -16.08
CA THR A 50 17.51 15.73 -15.18
C THR A 50 17.77 14.29 -14.83
N GLN A 51 18.75 13.65 -15.49
CA GLN A 51 19.24 12.33 -15.11
C GLN A 51 19.76 12.40 -13.68
N LEU A 52 18.91 12.06 -12.72
CA LEU A 52 19.34 11.75 -11.38
C LEU A 52 19.88 10.32 -11.41
N PRO A 53 20.99 10.04 -10.72
CA PRO A 53 21.51 8.69 -10.64
C PRO A 53 20.48 7.78 -9.98
N ILE A 54 20.20 6.65 -10.63
CA ILE A 54 19.32 5.60 -10.09
C ILE A 54 19.83 5.16 -8.73
N ASP A 55 18.94 5.20 -7.75
CA ASP A 55 19.24 4.80 -6.38
C ASP A 55 19.08 3.28 -6.23
N GLN A 56 20.16 2.55 -6.52
CA GLN A 56 20.20 1.08 -6.43
C GLN A 56 19.79 0.56 -5.04
N GLU A 57 20.03 1.33 -3.98
CA GLU A 57 19.66 0.97 -2.60
C GLU A 57 18.15 0.80 -2.44
N ARG A 58 17.34 1.54 -3.23
CA ARG A 58 15.88 1.43 -3.23
C ARG A 58 15.41 0.12 -3.85
N PHE A 59 16.01 -0.30 -4.97
CA PHE A 59 15.72 -1.59 -5.56
C PHE A 59 16.07 -2.73 -4.60
N ASP A 60 17.23 -2.67 -3.98
CA ASP A 60 17.66 -3.66 -2.99
C ASP A 60 16.69 -3.72 -1.80
N THR A 61 16.24 -2.56 -1.31
CA THR A 61 15.24 -2.45 -0.24
C THR A 61 13.89 -3.04 -0.67
N ALA A 62 13.46 -2.78 -1.91
CA ALA A 62 12.23 -3.32 -2.44
C ALA A 62 12.28 -4.84 -2.59
N PHE A 63 13.35 -5.40 -3.16
CA PHE A 63 13.56 -6.84 -3.23
C PHE A 63 13.59 -7.49 -1.85
N GLN A 64 14.25 -6.85 -0.87
CA GLN A 64 14.23 -7.32 0.51
C GLN A 64 12.81 -7.33 1.08
N GLY A 65 12.04 -6.26 0.86
CA GLY A 65 10.64 -6.15 1.28
C GLY A 65 9.77 -7.26 0.70
N ILE A 66 9.88 -7.51 -0.61
CA ILE A 66 9.15 -8.59 -1.29
C ILE A 66 9.52 -9.96 -0.71
N ALA A 67 10.81 -10.25 -0.52
CA ALA A 67 11.27 -11.52 0.02
C ALA A 67 10.78 -11.77 1.46
N GLU A 68 10.83 -10.76 2.33
CA GLU A 68 10.34 -10.88 3.71
C GLU A 68 8.81 -11.02 3.76
N THR A 69 8.06 -10.28 2.94
CA THR A 69 6.60 -10.41 2.83
C THR A 69 6.21 -11.79 2.32
N ARG A 70 6.97 -12.36 1.37
CA ARG A 70 6.80 -13.73 0.88
C ARG A 70 6.97 -14.75 2.01
N ASP A 71 8.04 -14.67 2.79
CA ASP A 71 8.27 -15.59 3.93
C ASP A 71 7.09 -15.55 4.92
N LEU A 72 6.68 -14.34 5.32
CA LEU A 72 5.56 -14.15 6.25
C LEU A 72 4.25 -14.73 5.70
N THR A 73 3.98 -14.53 4.42
CA THR A 73 2.77 -15.05 3.75
C THR A 73 2.80 -16.57 3.61
N GLN A 74 3.95 -17.15 3.31
CA GLN A 74 4.14 -18.61 3.26
C GLN A 74 3.89 -19.24 4.63
N ARG A 75 4.46 -18.66 5.70
CA ARG A 75 4.22 -19.10 7.07
C ARG A 75 2.74 -18.98 7.46
N ALA A 76 2.09 -17.88 7.07
CA ALA A 76 0.67 -17.65 7.32
C ALA A 76 -0.24 -18.70 6.65
N SER A 77 0.17 -19.24 5.50
CA SER A 77 -0.59 -20.25 4.75
C SER A 77 -0.81 -21.54 5.54
N SER A 78 0.15 -21.93 6.40
CA SER A 78 0.05 -23.11 7.26
C SER A 78 -0.34 -22.82 8.72
N ALA A 79 -0.41 -21.54 9.10
CA ALA A 79 -0.66 -21.14 10.48
C ALA A 79 -2.13 -21.33 10.90
N PRO A 80 -2.40 -21.54 12.21
CA PRO A 80 -3.74 -21.43 12.80
C PRO A 80 -4.34 -20.03 12.56
N PRO A 81 -5.67 -19.86 12.61
CA PRO A 81 -6.33 -18.60 12.21
C PRO A 81 -5.81 -17.34 12.91
N GLN A 82 -5.53 -17.41 14.22
CA GLN A 82 -5.06 -16.26 15.00
C GLN A 82 -3.63 -15.86 14.62
N GLU A 83 -2.72 -16.83 14.51
CA GLU A 83 -1.33 -16.60 14.09
C GLU A 83 -1.24 -16.20 12.62
N ARG A 84 -2.10 -16.75 11.75
CA ARG A 84 -2.22 -16.35 10.34
C ARG A 84 -2.50 -14.86 10.21
N GLN A 85 -3.45 -14.34 10.98
CA GLN A 85 -3.81 -12.93 10.90
C GLN A 85 -2.66 -12.02 11.35
N GLU A 86 -1.93 -12.42 12.39
CA GLU A 86 -0.75 -11.69 12.85
C GLU A 86 0.36 -11.70 11.78
N LEU A 87 0.65 -12.86 11.18
CA LEU A 87 1.66 -12.98 10.12
C LEU A 87 1.28 -12.18 8.87
N LEU A 88 0.01 -12.18 8.46
CA LEU A 88 -0.45 -11.37 7.32
C LEU A 88 -0.42 -9.87 7.63
N SER A 89 -0.69 -9.47 8.88
CA SER A 89 -0.51 -8.07 9.28
C SER A 89 0.96 -7.66 9.24
N GLN A 90 1.88 -8.53 9.66
CA GLN A 90 3.32 -8.27 9.54
C GLN A 90 3.73 -8.20 8.07
N ALA A 91 3.23 -9.10 7.22
CA ALA A 91 3.50 -9.10 5.79
C ALA A 91 3.06 -7.79 5.12
N PHE A 92 1.86 -7.28 5.47
CA PHE A 92 1.40 -5.98 5.00
C PHE A 92 2.34 -4.84 5.43
N SER A 93 2.72 -4.78 6.71
CA SER A 93 3.63 -3.73 7.20
C SER A 93 5.01 -3.80 6.55
N THR A 94 5.56 -5.00 6.36
CA THR A 94 6.84 -5.20 5.67
C THR A 94 6.78 -4.75 4.22
N PHE A 95 5.72 -5.13 3.49
CA PHE A 95 5.52 -4.70 2.11
C PHE A 95 5.41 -3.18 2.02
N TYR A 96 4.57 -2.57 2.86
CA TYR A 96 4.33 -1.13 2.85
C TYR A 96 5.59 -0.33 3.17
N LEU A 97 6.40 -0.75 4.15
CA LEU A 97 7.58 0.00 4.60
C LEU A 97 8.84 -0.21 3.75
N LYS A 98 8.89 -1.24 2.91
CA LYS A 98 10.12 -1.62 2.20
C LYS A 98 9.96 -1.73 0.68
N ALA A 99 8.81 -2.19 0.19
CA ALA A 99 8.60 -2.44 -1.23
C ALA A 99 7.68 -1.40 -1.88
N HIS A 100 6.60 -1.03 -1.21
CA HIS A 100 5.61 -0.09 -1.74
C HIS A 100 6.19 1.31 -2.00
N ASP A 101 7.15 1.76 -1.18
CA ASP A 101 7.82 3.06 -1.36
C ASP A 101 8.61 3.17 -2.68
N LEU A 102 8.90 2.04 -3.35
CA LEU A 102 9.48 2.06 -4.69
C LEU A 102 8.56 2.81 -5.66
N THR A 103 7.25 2.55 -5.68
CA THR A 103 6.31 3.17 -6.64
C THR A 103 5.71 4.51 -6.20
N HIS A 104 6.33 5.20 -5.23
CA HIS A 104 5.95 6.59 -4.89
C HIS A 104 7.05 7.58 -5.26
N ASP A 105 8.30 7.15 -5.16
CA ASP A 105 9.48 7.98 -5.44
C ASP A 105 10.16 7.65 -6.79
N PHE A 106 10.02 6.41 -7.28
CA PHE A 106 10.65 5.93 -8.52
C PHE A 106 9.90 6.32 -9.80
N ASP A 107 8.68 6.83 -9.64
CA ASP A 107 7.77 7.18 -10.71
C ASP A 107 8.25 8.36 -11.58
N PHE A 108 9.40 8.99 -11.28
CA PHE A 108 9.95 10.03 -12.16
C PHE A 108 10.85 9.47 -13.25
N ASP A 109 11.81 8.60 -12.89
CA ASP A 109 12.82 8.11 -13.83
C ASP A 109 12.30 6.93 -14.67
N LEU A 110 11.55 5.99 -14.06
CA LEU A 110 10.99 4.85 -14.79
C LEU A 110 9.87 5.26 -15.73
N CYS A 111 9.00 6.20 -15.34
CA CYS A 111 7.95 6.70 -16.22
C CYS A 111 8.52 7.40 -17.47
N GLU A 112 9.69 8.03 -17.36
CA GLU A 112 10.35 8.64 -18.51
C GLU A 112 10.97 7.57 -19.43
N ALA A 113 11.65 6.58 -18.84
CA ALA A 113 12.37 5.54 -19.56
C ALA A 113 11.42 4.53 -20.23
N ASN A 114 10.35 4.13 -19.52
CA ASN A 114 9.34 3.16 -19.94
C ASN A 114 8.03 3.34 -19.16
N TYR A 115 7.15 4.21 -19.68
CA TYR A 115 5.84 4.50 -19.09
C TYR A 115 5.00 3.26 -18.82
N ASP A 116 4.93 2.33 -19.78
CA ASP A 116 4.07 1.14 -19.67
C ASP A 116 4.53 0.26 -18.50
N LEU A 117 5.85 0.04 -18.36
CA LEU A 117 6.41 -0.71 -17.24
C LEU A 117 6.20 -0.03 -15.89
N ALA A 118 6.33 1.31 -15.84
CA ALA A 118 6.08 2.08 -14.62
C ALA A 118 4.61 1.97 -14.17
N GLU A 119 3.67 2.13 -15.10
CA GLU A 119 2.24 2.05 -14.80
C GLU A 119 1.81 0.63 -14.44
N GLU A 120 2.34 -0.39 -15.13
CA GLU A 120 2.11 -1.80 -14.79
C GLU A 120 2.63 -2.12 -13.38
N LEU A 121 3.87 -1.75 -13.05
CA LEU A 121 4.45 -1.95 -11.73
C LEU A 121 3.63 -1.26 -10.63
N ARG A 122 3.21 -0.01 -10.86
CA ARG A 122 2.35 0.75 -9.93
C ARG A 122 1.02 0.04 -9.69
N LEU A 123 0.34 -0.40 -10.75
CA LEU A 123 -0.94 -1.09 -10.65
C LEU A 123 -0.80 -2.43 -9.92
N SER A 124 0.24 -3.21 -10.22
CA SER A 124 0.49 -4.50 -9.57
C SER A 124 0.83 -4.33 -8.08
N MET A 125 1.61 -3.30 -7.71
CA MET A 125 1.87 -2.95 -6.30
C MET A 125 0.59 -2.60 -5.54
N VAL A 126 -0.29 -1.78 -6.11
CA VAL A 126 -1.59 -1.42 -5.49
C VAL A 126 -2.51 -2.64 -5.38
N ASN A 127 -2.54 -3.51 -6.39
CA ASN A 127 -3.32 -4.74 -6.35
C ASN A 127 -2.83 -5.68 -5.24
N LEU A 128 -1.51 -5.79 -5.08
CA LEU A 128 -0.89 -6.56 -4.02
C LEU A 128 -1.15 -5.95 -2.63
N GLU A 129 -1.07 -4.63 -2.48
CA GLU A 129 -1.46 -3.92 -1.25
C GLU A 129 -2.90 -4.26 -0.86
N ASN A 130 -3.83 -4.17 -1.81
CA ASN A 130 -5.23 -4.50 -1.59
C ASN A 130 -5.42 -5.97 -1.19
N ALA A 131 -4.70 -6.89 -1.83
CA ALA A 131 -4.73 -8.31 -1.48
C ALA A 131 -4.19 -8.58 -0.07
N LEU A 132 -3.09 -7.92 0.30
CA LEU A 132 -2.51 -7.98 1.64
C LEU A 132 -3.44 -7.35 2.69
N GLY A 133 -4.06 -6.21 2.38
CA GLY A 133 -5.02 -5.52 3.26
C GLY A 133 -6.30 -6.32 3.51
N ALA A 134 -6.72 -7.15 2.53
CA ALA A 134 -7.86 -8.05 2.69
C ALA A 134 -7.55 -9.29 3.55
N GLN A 135 -6.27 -9.66 3.74
CA GLN A 135 -5.75 -10.68 4.66
C GLN A 135 -6.43 -12.06 4.60
N ASN A 136 -7.04 -12.42 3.48
CA ASN A 136 -7.95 -13.56 3.38
C ASN A 136 -7.52 -14.61 2.34
N ASN A 137 -6.54 -14.30 1.49
CA ASN A 137 -6.07 -15.22 0.46
C ASN A 137 -4.53 -15.20 0.30
N PRO A 138 -3.79 -15.99 1.10
CA PRO A 138 -2.33 -16.09 0.99
C PRO A 138 -1.82 -16.47 -0.41
N GLN A 139 -2.56 -17.28 -1.17
CA GLN A 139 -2.11 -17.68 -2.51
C GLN A 139 -2.19 -16.54 -3.53
N ALA A 140 -3.23 -15.70 -3.45
CA ALA A 140 -3.30 -14.50 -4.28
C ALA A 140 -2.19 -13.51 -3.93
N ILE A 141 -1.86 -13.37 -2.64
CA ILE A 141 -0.75 -12.53 -2.18
C ILE A 141 0.59 -13.05 -2.75
N LEU A 142 0.84 -14.36 -2.67
CA LEU A 142 2.06 -14.96 -3.23
C LEU A 142 2.16 -14.75 -4.75
N ALA A 143 1.07 -14.96 -5.49
CA ALA A 143 1.05 -14.71 -6.92
C ALA A 143 1.31 -13.23 -7.27
N GLY A 144 0.73 -12.29 -6.52
CA GLY A 144 1.00 -10.86 -6.69
C GLY A 144 2.44 -10.47 -6.35
N LEU A 145 3.07 -11.11 -5.35
CA LEU A 145 4.48 -10.92 -5.04
C LEU A 145 5.40 -11.37 -6.18
N ASP A 146 5.08 -12.50 -6.83
CA ASP A 146 5.84 -13.00 -7.98
C ASP A 146 5.75 -12.04 -9.19
N GLU A 147 4.56 -11.49 -9.44
CA GLU A 147 4.34 -10.50 -10.50
C GLU A 147 5.12 -9.19 -10.25
N VAL A 148 5.00 -8.66 -9.04
CA VAL A 148 5.71 -7.44 -8.63
C VAL A 148 7.22 -7.65 -8.65
N GLU A 149 7.75 -8.78 -8.16
CA GLU A 149 9.19 -9.06 -8.18
C GLU A 149 9.75 -9.05 -9.61
N LEU A 150 9.02 -9.65 -10.56
CA LEU A 150 9.41 -9.67 -11.96
C LEU A 150 9.47 -8.24 -12.54
N GLN A 151 8.44 -7.43 -12.30
CA GLN A 151 8.40 -6.05 -12.79
C GLN A 151 9.49 -5.18 -12.17
N ILE A 152 9.83 -5.37 -10.88
CA ILE A 152 10.97 -4.69 -10.26
C ILE A 152 12.29 -5.12 -10.91
N GLN A 153 12.47 -6.41 -11.24
CA GLN A 153 13.64 -6.90 -11.98
C GLN A 153 13.75 -6.25 -13.36
N GLU A 154 12.65 -6.23 -14.11
CA GLU A 154 12.59 -5.60 -15.44
C GLU A 154 12.90 -4.10 -15.36
N ALA A 155 12.35 -3.39 -14.37
CA ALA A 155 12.62 -1.97 -14.15
C ALA A 155 14.09 -1.71 -13.81
N ASN A 156 14.68 -2.55 -12.96
CA ASN A 156 16.09 -2.45 -12.60
C ASN A 156 17.00 -2.71 -13.80
N GLU A 157 16.70 -3.73 -14.62
CA GLU A 157 17.47 -4.04 -15.84
C GLU A 157 17.37 -2.93 -16.90
N TYR A 158 16.21 -2.29 -17.05
CA TYR A 158 16.00 -1.24 -18.03
C TYR A 158 16.79 0.05 -17.73
N LEU A 159 17.16 0.23 -16.46
CA LEU A 159 17.78 1.45 -15.96
C LEU A 159 19.31 1.33 -15.78
N LEU A 160 19.87 0.12 -15.88
CA LEU A 160 21.32 -0.14 -15.87
C LEU A 160 21.98 0.05 -17.26
#